data_AF-A0A1H2SKV6-F1
#
_entry.id   AF-A0A1H2SKV6-F1
#
_cell.length_a   1.000
_cell.length_b   1.000
_cell.length_c   1.000
_cell.angle_alpha   90.00
_cell.angle_beta   90.00
_cell.angle_gamma   90.00
#
_symmetry.space_group_name_H-M   'P 1'
#
loop_
_entity.id
_entity.type
_entity.pdbx_description
1 polymer ?
#
loop_
_entity_poly.entity_id
_entity_poly.type
_entity_poly.pdbx_seq_one_letter_code
_entity_poly.pdbx_strand_id
1 'polypeptide(L)'
;MRHALAPLLALALALVLPGPGRAAERAVAPGAGALAAAIAAAAPGDVLTLSPGRHDGPVTLDKPLTLQGPGTAPVTGPAGAAPLETRAPDPATEAVIDAHGTGSVITITAPDAVVRGLTLTGSGSSHQDIDSGVQVKKGGDRAVVEGNRIVGNLYGVDVHGGQDVTVRGNLIEGRRDRRMNDRGNGVYVWTSPGLVVDGNVIDSGRDGIYVTIGRKLTFTRNRFTNLRFAVHYMYAHDSTIAGNVSLSNHLGYALMYSERLKVRDNVSLNDRAQGLMFNYTNNSDVTGNLIRGAEKGVFVYNSHRNIIAGNRFEGCDIGIHFTAGSEKNAITGNGFLGNRTQVKYVGTRDVEWSLEGRGNYWSDHANFDLNGDGIADSRFRPNDLMDHVLWSQPAAALLTGSPVVQLVRYSQSSFPATLPGGVVDSFPLMAPPAVALSPEIETAAAAAKAARAAQGQDDEQLDPLTAH
;
A
#
# COMPACT_ATOMS: atom_id res chain seq x y z
N MET A 1 -67.80 -67.01 11.38
CA MET A 1 -67.68 -65.92 12.37
C MET A 1 -66.28 -65.94 12.97
N ARG A 2 -65.44 -64.95 12.63
CA ARG A 2 -64.40 -64.31 13.45
C ARG A 2 -63.40 -63.63 12.51
N HIS A 3 -63.44 -62.30 12.55
CA HIS A 3 -62.57 -61.36 11.85
C HIS A 3 -61.15 -61.41 12.42
N ALA A 4 -60.14 -61.19 11.58
CA ALA A 4 -58.87 -60.61 11.99
C ALA A 4 -58.24 -59.86 10.80
N LEU A 5 -58.38 -58.54 10.82
CA LEU A 5 -57.61 -57.58 10.01
C LEU A 5 -56.13 -57.63 10.45
N ALA A 6 -55.21 -57.61 9.50
CA ALA A 6 -53.81 -57.22 9.71
C ALA A 6 -53.61 -55.79 9.20
N PRO A 7 -53.02 -54.85 9.98
CA PRO A 7 -52.76 -53.50 9.50
C PRO A 7 -51.38 -53.39 8.84
N LEU A 8 -51.32 -52.65 7.72
CA LEU A 8 -50.10 -52.11 7.13
C LEU A 8 -49.42 -51.18 8.14
N LEU A 9 -48.17 -51.46 8.49
CA LEU A 9 -47.31 -50.54 9.23
C LEU A 9 -46.65 -49.58 8.23
N ALA A 10 -47.18 -48.36 8.10
CA ALA A 10 -46.55 -47.28 7.36
C ALA A 10 -45.45 -46.65 8.23
N LEU A 11 -44.20 -46.85 7.82
CA LEU A 11 -43.03 -46.24 8.44
C LEU A 11 -42.96 -44.76 8.03
N ALA A 12 -43.47 -43.87 8.86
CA ALA A 12 -43.32 -42.43 8.68
C ALA A 12 -41.90 -42.01 9.12
N LEU A 13 -40.99 -41.91 8.15
CA LEU A 13 -39.67 -41.31 8.35
C LEU A 13 -39.86 -39.78 8.44
N ALA A 14 -39.91 -39.25 9.66
CA ALA A 14 -39.94 -37.80 9.87
C ALA A 14 -38.60 -37.20 9.43
N LEU A 15 -38.59 -36.56 8.25
CA LEU A 15 -37.54 -35.62 7.86
C LEU A 15 -37.54 -34.47 8.88
N VAL A 16 -36.60 -34.51 9.83
CA VAL A 16 -36.22 -33.32 10.61
C VAL A 16 -35.46 -32.41 9.65
N LEU A 17 -36.20 -31.55 8.95
CA LEU A 17 -35.62 -30.41 8.26
C LEU A 17 -35.02 -29.49 9.34
N PRO A 18 -33.70 -29.25 9.37
CA PRO A 18 -33.14 -28.23 10.24
C PRO A 18 -33.77 -26.90 9.84
N GLY A 19 -34.53 -26.29 10.76
CA GLY A 19 -35.10 -24.98 10.54
C GLY A 19 -33.99 -23.95 10.26
N PRO A 20 -34.27 -22.89 9.47
CA PRO A 20 -33.33 -21.80 9.30
C PRO A 20 -33.07 -21.19 10.68
N GLY A 21 -31.89 -21.46 11.25
CA GLY A 21 -31.45 -20.81 12.47
C GLY A 21 -31.44 -19.32 12.23
N ARG A 22 -32.36 -18.59 12.89
CA ARG A 22 -32.35 -17.12 12.84
C ARG A 22 -31.11 -16.67 13.60
N ALA A 23 -30.20 -15.99 12.93
CA ALA A 23 -29.11 -15.27 13.57
C ALA A 23 -29.72 -14.35 14.64
N ALA A 24 -29.33 -14.54 15.90
CA ALA A 24 -29.79 -13.70 17.00
C ALA A 24 -28.91 -12.47 17.13
N GLU A 25 -29.52 -11.29 17.27
CA GLU A 25 -28.84 -10.07 17.69
C GLU A 25 -28.89 -9.96 19.22
N ARG A 26 -27.74 -9.83 19.87
CA ARG A 26 -27.63 -9.75 21.33
C ARG A 26 -26.80 -8.54 21.73
N ALA A 27 -27.35 -7.69 22.59
CA ALA A 27 -26.60 -6.60 23.19
C ALA A 27 -25.65 -7.14 24.27
N VAL A 28 -24.41 -6.65 24.28
CA VAL A 28 -23.38 -7.00 25.27
C VAL A 28 -23.01 -5.75 26.05
N ALA A 29 -23.29 -5.74 27.35
CA ALA A 29 -22.90 -4.66 28.24
C ALA A 29 -21.41 -4.78 28.61
N PRO A 30 -20.71 -3.64 28.85
CA PRO A 30 -19.36 -3.64 29.39
C PRO A 30 -19.30 -4.38 30.75
N GLY A 31 -18.21 -5.11 30.98
CA GLY A 31 -18.01 -5.79 32.26
C GLY A 31 -16.99 -6.92 32.17
N ALA A 32 -16.41 -7.27 33.32
CA ALA A 32 -15.40 -8.31 33.41
C ALA A 32 -15.93 -9.66 32.92
N GLY A 33 -15.29 -10.21 31.88
CA GLY A 33 -15.66 -11.49 31.26
C GLY A 33 -16.99 -11.50 30.50
N ALA A 34 -17.73 -10.39 30.44
CA ALA A 34 -19.05 -10.34 29.80
C ALA A 34 -18.98 -10.66 28.30
N LEU A 35 -18.00 -10.10 27.61
CA LEU A 35 -17.77 -10.35 26.18
C LEU A 35 -17.42 -11.82 25.90
N ALA A 36 -16.49 -12.39 26.66
CA ALA A 36 -16.09 -13.79 26.52
C ALA A 36 -17.28 -14.74 26.76
N ALA A 37 -18.08 -14.48 27.80
CA ALA A 37 -19.29 -15.26 28.09
C ALA A 37 -20.34 -15.13 26.97
N ALA A 38 -20.52 -13.94 26.40
CA ALA A 38 -21.44 -13.72 25.27
C ALA A 38 -21.00 -14.48 24.02
N ILE A 39 -19.70 -14.49 23.69
CA ILE A 39 -19.13 -15.25 22.56
C ILE A 39 -19.32 -16.76 22.77
N ALA A 40 -19.08 -17.25 23.98
CA ALA A 40 -19.27 -18.66 24.32
C ALA A 40 -20.73 -19.09 24.14
N ALA A 41 -21.69 -18.26 24.57
CA ALA A 41 -23.12 -18.51 24.48
C ALA A 41 -23.75 -18.24 23.09
N ALA A 42 -23.01 -17.60 22.17
CA ALA A 42 -23.47 -17.30 20.82
C ALA A 42 -23.50 -18.56 19.94
N ALA A 43 -24.54 -18.66 19.12
CA ALA A 43 -24.63 -19.65 18.05
C ALA A 43 -23.88 -19.15 16.79
N PRO A 44 -23.42 -20.04 15.91
CA PRO A 44 -22.89 -19.64 14.60
C PRO A 44 -23.89 -18.77 13.84
N GLY A 45 -23.41 -17.64 13.32
CA GLY A 45 -24.18 -16.63 12.59
C GLY A 45 -24.76 -15.52 13.48
N ASP A 46 -24.70 -15.64 14.81
CA ASP A 46 -25.20 -14.59 15.71
C ASP A 46 -24.42 -13.26 15.52
N VAL A 47 -25.04 -12.18 15.99
CA VAL A 47 -24.46 -10.83 16.02
C VAL A 47 -24.46 -10.36 17.48
N LEU A 48 -23.27 -10.01 17.98
CA LEU A 48 -23.09 -9.41 19.29
C LEU A 48 -22.85 -7.91 19.14
N THR A 49 -23.80 -7.10 19.58
CA THR A 49 -23.71 -5.64 19.57
C THR A 49 -23.20 -5.14 20.92
N LEU A 50 -21.97 -4.68 20.96
CA LEU A 50 -21.34 -4.15 22.17
C LEU A 50 -21.84 -2.73 22.42
N SER A 51 -22.38 -2.49 23.62
CA SER A 51 -22.72 -1.13 24.07
C SER A 51 -21.44 -0.32 24.32
N PRO A 52 -21.50 1.03 24.26
CA PRO A 52 -20.38 1.88 24.65
C PRO A 52 -19.82 1.51 26.02
N GLY A 53 -18.50 1.55 26.13
CA GLY A 53 -17.76 1.19 27.33
C GLY A 53 -16.59 0.25 27.05
N ARG A 54 -15.87 -0.10 28.12
CA ARG A 54 -14.70 -0.98 28.04
C ARG A 54 -15.09 -2.44 28.25
N HIS A 55 -14.73 -3.27 27.29
CA HIS A 55 -14.91 -4.72 27.29
C HIS A 55 -13.54 -5.39 27.40
N ASP A 56 -13.44 -6.41 28.25
CA ASP A 56 -12.16 -7.10 28.46
C ASP A 56 -11.89 -8.09 27.32
N GLY A 57 -10.74 -7.93 26.67
CA GLY A 57 -10.08 -8.93 25.84
C GLY A 57 -8.94 -9.63 26.60
N PRO A 58 -8.16 -10.50 25.94
CA PRO A 58 -8.32 -10.95 24.55
C PRO A 58 -9.51 -11.91 24.37
N VAL A 59 -10.06 -11.98 23.15
CA VAL A 59 -11.14 -12.92 22.79
C VAL A 59 -10.86 -13.66 21.47
N THR A 60 -11.49 -14.82 21.29
CA THR A 60 -11.37 -15.64 20.07
C THR A 60 -12.73 -15.84 19.42
N LEU A 61 -12.80 -15.63 18.11
CA LEU A 61 -13.95 -15.96 17.26
C LEU A 61 -13.67 -17.31 16.58
N ASP A 62 -14.17 -18.36 17.22
CA ASP A 62 -14.01 -19.78 16.84
C ASP A 62 -15.22 -20.35 16.08
N LYS A 63 -16.20 -19.50 15.79
CA LYS A 63 -17.39 -19.77 14.98
C LYS A 63 -17.71 -18.55 14.12
N PRO A 64 -18.47 -18.70 13.02
CA PRO A 64 -19.03 -17.56 12.29
C PRO A 64 -19.80 -16.67 13.26
N LEU A 65 -19.34 -15.45 13.50
CA LEU A 65 -19.89 -14.56 14.51
C LEU A 65 -19.56 -13.12 14.14
N THR A 66 -20.52 -12.22 14.31
CA THR A 66 -20.29 -10.78 14.13
C THR A 66 -20.12 -10.11 15.49
N LEU A 67 -18.98 -9.47 15.73
CA LEU A 67 -18.82 -8.48 16.79
C LEU A 67 -19.01 -7.09 16.19
N GLN A 68 -19.93 -6.32 16.75
CA GLN A 68 -20.31 -5.00 16.25
C GLN A 68 -20.37 -3.97 17.38
N GLY A 69 -19.76 -2.79 17.18
CA GLY A 69 -19.90 -1.66 18.10
C GLY A 69 -21.05 -0.69 17.75
N PRO A 70 -21.25 0.36 18.57
CA PRO A 70 -22.39 1.29 18.51
C PRO A 70 -22.27 2.40 17.44
N GLY A 71 -21.09 2.58 16.85
CA GLY A 71 -20.81 3.52 15.75
C GLY A 71 -19.35 3.35 15.32
N THR A 72 -18.99 3.42 14.04
CA THR A 72 -19.50 4.31 12.99
C THR A 72 -19.83 3.54 11.70
N ALA A 73 -20.69 4.13 10.87
CA ALA A 73 -20.83 3.73 9.47
C ALA A 73 -19.44 3.65 8.80
N PRO A 74 -19.26 2.82 7.75
CA PRO A 74 -17.99 2.71 7.04
C PRO A 74 -17.40 4.10 6.77
N VAL A 75 -16.09 4.28 7.02
CA VAL A 75 -15.36 5.45 6.51
C VAL A 75 -15.24 5.29 4.99
N THR A 76 -16.37 5.33 4.28
CA THR A 76 -16.43 5.51 2.84
C THR A 76 -16.48 7.01 2.59
N GLY A 77 -15.41 7.70 2.96
CA GLY A 77 -15.09 8.99 2.38
C GLY A 77 -14.30 8.80 1.09
N PRO A 78 -14.32 9.75 0.15
CA PRO A 78 -13.30 9.80 -0.90
C PRO A 78 -11.90 9.80 -0.25
N ALA A 79 -10.85 9.41 -0.98
CA ALA A 79 -9.46 9.32 -0.49
C ALA A 79 -8.89 10.63 0.13
N GLY A 80 -9.67 11.72 0.10
CA GLY A 80 -9.41 13.01 0.73
C GLY A 80 -10.23 13.33 1.99
N ALA A 81 -11.04 12.42 2.53
CA ALA A 81 -11.73 12.68 3.80
C ALA A 81 -10.68 12.99 4.89
N ALA A 82 -10.95 14.04 5.68
CA ALA A 82 -10.08 14.44 6.78
C ALA A 82 -9.80 13.22 7.67
N PRO A 83 -8.55 13.03 8.13
CA PRO A 83 -8.24 11.98 9.10
C PRO A 83 -9.23 12.07 10.27
N LEU A 84 -9.75 10.93 10.72
CA LEU A 84 -10.28 10.85 12.08
C LEU A 84 -9.17 11.39 12.99
N GLU A 85 -9.47 12.44 13.76
CA GLU A 85 -8.50 13.00 14.69
C GLU A 85 -7.90 11.88 15.55
N THR A 86 -6.57 11.89 15.68
CA THR A 86 -5.85 10.98 16.58
C THR A 86 -6.22 11.34 18.01
N ARG A 87 -7.34 10.79 18.51
CA ARG A 87 -7.80 10.95 19.88
C ARG A 87 -7.66 9.66 20.67
N ALA A 88 -7.52 9.79 21.97
CA ALA A 88 -7.62 8.62 22.85
C ALA A 88 -9.00 7.95 22.67
N PRO A 89 -9.08 6.61 22.73
CA PRO A 89 -10.35 5.89 22.77
C PRO A 89 -11.29 6.51 23.81
N ASP A 90 -12.54 6.79 23.40
CA ASP A 90 -13.55 7.38 24.28
C ASP A 90 -14.60 6.33 24.66
N PRO A 91 -14.46 5.64 25.80
CA PRO A 91 -15.41 4.60 26.22
C PRO A 91 -16.80 5.15 26.54
N ALA A 92 -17.00 6.47 26.63
CA ALA A 92 -18.34 7.03 26.79
C ALA A 92 -19.18 6.92 25.51
N THR A 93 -18.53 6.88 24.34
CA THR A 93 -19.19 6.87 23.02
C THR A 93 -18.82 5.66 22.17
N GLU A 94 -17.73 4.97 22.50
CA GLU A 94 -17.17 3.85 21.74
C GLU A 94 -17.26 2.54 22.53
N ALA A 95 -17.44 1.42 21.83
CA ALA A 95 -17.20 0.10 22.40
C ALA A 95 -15.71 -0.25 22.24
N VAL A 96 -14.98 -0.18 23.36
CA VAL A 96 -13.54 -0.41 23.40
C VAL A 96 -13.27 -1.83 23.88
N ILE A 97 -12.61 -2.65 23.07
CA ILE A 97 -12.06 -3.94 23.53
C ILE A 97 -10.58 -3.73 23.84
N ASP A 98 -10.20 -3.99 25.10
CA ASP A 98 -8.83 -3.81 25.59
C ASP A 98 -8.24 -5.16 26.03
N ALA A 99 -7.11 -5.57 25.46
CA ALA A 99 -6.42 -6.81 25.83
C ALA A 99 -5.43 -6.65 27.00
N HIS A 100 -5.37 -5.46 27.62
CA HIS A 100 -4.59 -5.16 28.82
C HIS A 100 -3.09 -5.50 28.70
N GLY A 101 -2.53 -5.31 27.50
CA GLY A 101 -1.14 -5.59 27.18
C GLY A 101 -0.84 -7.09 26.99
N THR A 102 -1.84 -7.93 26.76
CA THR A 102 -1.69 -9.39 26.66
C THR A 102 -2.28 -9.92 25.36
N GLY A 103 -1.45 -10.57 24.53
CA GLY A 103 -1.91 -11.26 23.31
C GLY A 103 -2.50 -10.33 22.25
N SER A 104 -3.19 -10.92 21.28
CA SER A 104 -4.00 -10.18 20.29
C SER A 104 -5.39 -9.86 20.85
N VAL A 105 -5.90 -8.65 20.62
CA VAL A 105 -7.20 -8.19 21.15
C VAL A 105 -8.34 -9.12 20.69
N ILE A 106 -8.38 -9.41 19.39
CA ILE A 106 -9.27 -10.40 18.80
C ILE A 106 -8.47 -11.38 17.96
N THR A 107 -8.70 -12.68 18.16
CA THR A 107 -8.20 -13.74 17.28
C THR A 107 -9.35 -14.36 16.51
N ILE A 108 -9.23 -14.49 15.19
CA ILE A 108 -10.22 -15.13 14.32
C ILE A 108 -9.67 -16.46 13.82
N THR A 109 -10.40 -17.55 14.10
CA THR A 109 -10.05 -18.91 13.66
C THR A 109 -11.17 -19.61 12.89
N ALA A 110 -12.34 -18.98 12.77
CA ALA A 110 -13.48 -19.48 12.03
C ALA A 110 -13.82 -18.63 10.81
N PRO A 111 -14.43 -19.24 9.78
CA PRO A 111 -14.77 -18.51 8.58
C PRO A 111 -15.95 -17.56 8.83
N ASP A 112 -16.08 -16.58 7.95
CA ASP A 112 -17.22 -15.64 7.90
C ASP A 112 -17.42 -14.83 9.20
N ALA A 113 -16.39 -14.77 10.06
CA ALA A 113 -16.38 -13.92 11.25
C ALA A 113 -16.21 -12.45 10.87
N VAL A 114 -16.94 -11.57 11.54
CA VAL A 114 -16.96 -10.13 11.25
C VAL A 114 -16.61 -9.35 12.52
N VAL A 115 -15.68 -8.41 12.39
CA VAL A 115 -15.30 -7.45 13.44
C VAL A 115 -15.52 -6.06 12.89
N ARG A 116 -16.49 -5.32 13.45
CA ARG A 116 -16.85 -4.01 12.88
C ARG A 116 -17.27 -2.92 13.86
N GLY A 117 -16.91 -1.68 13.55
CA GLY A 117 -17.35 -0.51 14.31
C GLY A 117 -16.85 -0.50 15.77
N LEU A 118 -15.72 -1.15 16.05
CA LEU A 118 -15.15 -1.28 17.39
C LEU A 118 -13.86 -0.45 17.51
N THR A 119 -13.55 -0.06 18.74
CA THR A 119 -12.21 0.42 19.09
C THR A 119 -11.40 -0.73 19.70
N LEU A 120 -10.26 -1.09 19.11
CA LEU A 120 -9.43 -2.24 19.50
C LEU A 120 -8.06 -1.73 19.98
N THR A 121 -7.70 -2.05 21.22
CA THR A 121 -6.47 -1.53 21.84
C THR A 121 -5.85 -2.52 22.83
N GLY A 122 -4.64 -2.21 23.27
CA GLY A 122 -3.99 -2.91 24.37
C GLY A 122 -3.52 -4.31 24.03
N SER A 123 -3.16 -4.60 22.77
CA SER A 123 -2.45 -5.85 22.46
C SER A 123 -1.14 -5.98 23.27
N GLY A 124 -0.61 -7.20 23.35
CA GLY A 124 0.74 -7.46 23.83
C GLY A 124 1.85 -6.89 22.94
N SER A 125 3.08 -7.34 23.15
CA SER A 125 4.29 -6.86 22.47
C SER A 125 5.18 -7.98 21.91
N SER A 126 4.66 -9.20 21.79
CA SER A 126 5.38 -10.33 21.22
C SER A 126 5.37 -10.26 19.68
N HIS A 127 6.56 -10.09 19.10
CA HIS A 127 6.75 -10.25 17.65
C HIS A 127 6.68 -11.72 17.22
N GLN A 128 6.94 -12.65 18.14
CA GLN A 128 6.85 -14.09 17.88
C GLN A 128 5.40 -14.54 17.75
N ASP A 129 4.52 -14.05 18.63
CA ASP A 129 3.09 -14.40 18.62
C ASP A 129 2.26 -13.46 17.74
N ILE A 130 2.90 -12.37 17.27
CA ILE A 130 2.32 -11.36 16.39
C ILE A 130 1.10 -10.72 17.07
N ASP A 131 1.33 -10.20 18.28
CA ASP A 131 0.27 -9.56 19.07
C ASP A 131 -0.36 -8.41 18.28
N SER A 132 -1.66 -8.52 18.02
CA SER A 132 -2.36 -7.67 17.05
C SER A 132 -3.64 -7.06 17.61
N GLY A 133 -4.13 -5.99 16.98
CA GLY A 133 -5.52 -5.55 17.16
C GLY A 133 -6.50 -6.63 16.69
N VAL A 134 -6.28 -7.17 15.49
CA VAL A 134 -6.98 -8.37 15.00
C VAL A 134 -5.97 -9.33 14.41
N GLN A 135 -6.02 -10.59 14.82
CA GLN A 135 -5.22 -11.66 14.26
C GLN A 135 -6.10 -12.69 13.56
N VAL A 136 -6.01 -12.78 12.24
CA VAL A 136 -6.70 -13.78 11.41
C VAL A 136 -5.76 -14.96 11.20
N LYS A 137 -6.12 -16.11 11.77
CA LYS A 137 -5.36 -17.35 11.65
C LYS A 137 -5.97 -18.25 10.58
N LYS A 138 -5.28 -19.36 10.28
CA LYS A 138 -5.82 -20.43 9.45
C LYS A 138 -7.22 -20.86 9.95
N GLY A 139 -8.18 -20.96 9.03
CA GLY A 139 -9.59 -21.19 9.33
C GLY A 139 -10.45 -19.92 9.27
N GLY A 140 -9.84 -18.73 9.36
CA GLY A 140 -10.49 -17.43 9.22
C GLY A 140 -10.83 -17.02 7.78
N ASP A 141 -11.30 -17.96 6.95
CA ASP A 141 -11.65 -17.66 5.55
C ASP A 141 -12.83 -16.68 5.48
N ARG A 142 -12.78 -15.71 4.56
CA ARG A 142 -13.80 -14.68 4.35
C ARG A 142 -14.07 -13.83 5.60
N ALA A 143 -13.12 -13.77 6.53
CA ALA A 143 -13.21 -12.87 7.67
C ALA A 143 -13.27 -11.41 7.19
N VAL A 144 -14.06 -10.59 7.88
CA VAL A 144 -14.22 -9.16 7.57
C VAL A 144 -13.83 -8.33 8.79
N VAL A 145 -12.83 -7.47 8.63
CA VAL A 145 -12.40 -6.47 9.61
C VAL A 145 -12.70 -5.10 9.01
N GLU A 146 -13.77 -4.45 9.46
CA GLU A 146 -14.28 -3.24 8.81
C GLU A 146 -14.67 -2.09 9.75
N GLY A 147 -14.36 -0.85 9.36
CA GLY A 147 -14.84 0.33 10.09
C GLY A 147 -14.38 0.39 11.55
N ASN A 148 -13.26 -0.26 11.90
CA ASN A 148 -12.73 -0.26 13.26
C ASN A 148 -11.71 0.86 13.47
N ARG A 149 -11.56 1.28 14.72
CA ARG A 149 -10.46 2.11 15.21
C ARG A 149 -9.46 1.22 15.94
N ILE A 150 -8.33 0.91 15.31
CA ILE A 150 -7.31 -0.02 15.81
C ILE A 150 -6.10 0.78 16.26
N VAL A 151 -5.93 0.94 17.56
CA VAL A 151 -5.01 1.95 18.12
C VAL A 151 -4.02 1.33 19.10
N GLY A 152 -2.74 1.67 18.95
CA GLY A 152 -1.72 1.36 19.95
C GLY A 152 -1.38 -0.14 20.08
N ASN A 153 -1.79 -0.96 19.11
CA ASN A 153 -1.42 -2.37 19.04
C ASN A 153 -0.03 -2.54 18.41
N LEU A 154 0.65 -3.66 18.69
CA LEU A 154 1.95 -3.93 18.07
C LEU A 154 1.76 -4.05 16.55
N TYR A 155 0.86 -4.91 16.11
CA TYR A 155 0.35 -4.95 14.73
C TYR A 155 -1.11 -4.50 14.70
N GLY A 156 -1.54 -3.80 13.65
CA GLY A 156 -2.96 -3.43 13.50
C GLY A 156 -3.82 -4.67 13.20
N VAL A 157 -3.63 -5.22 12.00
CA VAL A 157 -4.27 -6.46 11.55
C VAL A 157 -3.21 -7.43 11.02
N ASP A 158 -3.09 -8.60 11.64
CA ASP A 158 -2.29 -9.73 11.14
C ASP A 158 -3.20 -10.69 10.37
N VAL A 159 -2.84 -10.98 9.12
CA VAL A 159 -3.49 -11.98 8.29
C VAL A 159 -2.48 -13.10 8.03
N HIS A 160 -2.43 -14.01 8.99
CA HIS A 160 -1.51 -15.16 8.99
C HIS A 160 -2.07 -16.38 8.26
N GLY A 161 -3.36 -16.32 7.90
CA GLY A 161 -4.07 -17.31 7.10
C GLY A 161 -5.46 -16.79 6.71
N GLY A 162 -6.28 -17.67 6.12
CA GLY A 162 -7.60 -17.33 5.62
C GLY A 162 -7.57 -16.94 4.14
N GLN A 163 -8.57 -17.37 3.37
CA GLN A 163 -8.79 -16.98 1.97
C GLN A 163 -9.83 -15.87 1.90
N ASP A 164 -9.69 -14.95 0.94
CA ASP A 164 -10.68 -13.89 0.67
C ASP A 164 -11.02 -13.02 1.90
N VAL A 165 -10.04 -12.80 2.78
CA VAL A 165 -10.16 -11.90 3.94
C VAL A 165 -10.33 -10.47 3.44
N THR A 166 -11.16 -9.67 4.13
CA THR A 166 -11.37 -8.26 3.81
C THR A 166 -11.02 -7.38 5.00
N VAL A 167 -10.07 -6.45 4.82
CA VAL A 167 -9.70 -5.42 5.78
C VAL A 167 -10.06 -4.07 5.16
N ARG A 168 -11.18 -3.45 5.58
CA ARG A 168 -11.68 -2.25 4.88
C ARG A 168 -12.15 -1.11 5.77
N GLY A 169 -11.88 0.13 5.35
CA GLY A 169 -12.39 1.32 6.02
C GLY A 169 -11.98 1.45 7.48
N ASN A 170 -10.88 0.81 7.89
CA ASN A 170 -10.37 0.91 9.26
C ASN A 170 -9.45 2.12 9.40
N LEU A 171 -9.44 2.71 10.60
CA LEU A 171 -8.38 3.60 11.04
C LEU A 171 -7.40 2.78 11.88
N ILE A 172 -6.15 2.71 11.44
CA ILE A 172 -5.07 1.98 12.11
C ILE A 172 -4.00 2.98 12.55
N GLU A 173 -3.86 3.17 13.86
CA GLU A 173 -2.85 4.03 14.46
C GLU A 173 -1.81 3.16 15.17
N GLY A 174 -0.64 3.02 14.53
CA GLY A 174 0.48 2.22 15.04
C GLY A 174 1.17 2.86 16.24
N ARG A 175 1.90 2.03 16.99
CA ARG A 175 2.71 2.46 18.13
C ARG A 175 3.79 3.48 17.74
N ARG A 176 4.09 4.39 18.67
CA ARG A 176 5.16 5.40 18.55
C ARG A 176 6.20 5.33 19.67
N ASP A 177 5.99 4.45 20.66
CA ASP A 177 6.77 4.31 21.90
C ASP A 177 8.10 3.56 21.72
N ARG A 178 8.36 3.00 20.53
CA ARG A 178 9.59 2.26 20.19
C ARG A 178 10.30 2.90 18.99
N ARG A 179 11.54 2.47 18.72
CA ARG A 179 12.23 2.76 17.45
C ARG A 179 11.42 2.21 16.28
N MET A 180 11.44 2.88 15.13
CA MET A 180 10.61 2.51 13.98
C MET A 180 10.72 1.02 13.58
N ASN A 181 11.93 0.47 13.56
CA ASN A 181 12.15 -0.94 13.18
C ASN A 181 11.64 -1.96 14.20
N ASP A 182 11.47 -1.55 15.47
CA ASP A 182 10.97 -2.38 16.58
C ASP A 182 9.44 -2.29 16.74
N ARG A 183 8.76 -1.49 15.90
CA ARG A 183 7.30 -1.39 15.83
C ARG A 183 6.75 -2.46 14.88
N GLY A 184 5.49 -2.85 15.06
CA GLY A 184 4.80 -3.69 14.08
C GLY A 184 4.18 -2.87 12.95
N ASN A 185 3.57 -3.59 12.02
CA ASN A 185 2.99 -3.04 10.80
C ASN A 185 1.50 -2.73 10.99
N GLY A 186 0.95 -1.84 10.15
CA GLY A 186 -0.49 -1.58 10.13
C GLY A 186 -1.28 -2.82 9.74
N VAL A 187 -1.00 -3.37 8.55
CA VAL A 187 -1.49 -4.67 8.10
C VAL A 187 -0.30 -5.57 7.78
N TYR A 188 -0.22 -6.72 8.43
CA TYR A 188 0.79 -7.74 8.17
C TYR A 188 0.15 -8.94 7.48
N VAL A 189 0.71 -9.36 6.35
CA VAL A 189 0.20 -10.48 5.55
C VAL A 189 1.30 -11.53 5.42
N TRP A 190 1.12 -12.68 6.07
CA TRP A 190 1.98 -13.83 5.85
C TRP A 190 1.57 -14.60 4.59
N THR A 191 0.28 -14.95 4.51
CA THR A 191 -0.35 -15.57 3.34
C THR A 191 -1.88 -15.45 3.44
N SER A 192 -2.51 -14.91 2.39
CA SER A 192 -3.97 -14.87 2.27
C SER A 192 -4.36 -14.64 0.81
N PRO A 193 -4.56 -15.72 0.03
CA PRO A 193 -5.02 -15.60 -1.34
C PRO A 193 -6.35 -14.83 -1.40
N GLY A 194 -6.44 -13.85 -2.31
CA GLY A 194 -7.66 -13.06 -2.48
C GLY A 194 -7.88 -11.96 -1.43
N LEU A 195 -6.92 -11.70 -0.52
CA LEU A 195 -7.04 -10.63 0.46
C LEU A 195 -7.31 -9.27 -0.20
N VAL A 196 -8.30 -8.56 0.36
CA VAL A 196 -8.64 -7.18 0.00
C VAL A 196 -8.30 -6.27 1.18
N VAL A 197 -7.46 -5.26 0.94
CA VAL A 197 -7.19 -4.17 1.88
C VAL A 197 -7.63 -2.87 1.22
N ASP A 198 -8.79 -2.35 1.61
CA ASP A 198 -9.46 -1.26 0.89
C ASP A 198 -9.88 -0.08 1.78
N GLY A 199 -9.53 1.14 1.40
CA GLY A 199 -10.05 2.34 2.05
C GLY A 199 -9.57 2.54 3.50
N ASN A 200 -8.46 1.92 3.91
CA ASN A 200 -7.94 2.08 5.28
C ASN A 200 -7.08 3.33 5.39
N VAL A 201 -7.11 3.97 6.55
CA VAL A 201 -6.18 5.04 6.95
C VAL A 201 -5.18 4.44 7.92
N ILE A 202 -3.91 4.39 7.53
CA ILE A 202 -2.84 3.81 8.34
C ILE A 202 -1.82 4.89 8.66
N ASP A 203 -1.68 5.20 9.93
CA ASP A 203 -0.73 6.18 10.44
C ASP A 203 0.18 5.56 11.49
N SER A 204 1.49 5.87 11.41
CA SER A 204 2.50 5.44 12.39
C SER A 204 2.68 3.91 12.48
N GLY A 205 3.68 3.49 13.27
CA GLY A 205 4.15 2.11 13.29
C GLY A 205 5.43 1.96 12.47
N ARG A 206 5.62 0.78 11.86
CA ARG A 206 6.76 0.49 10.97
C ARG A 206 6.39 0.59 9.50
N ASP A 207 5.68 -0.40 8.95
CA ASP A 207 5.20 -0.41 7.56
C ASP A 207 3.67 -0.36 7.53
N GLY A 208 3.10 0.24 6.48
CA GLY A 208 1.65 0.36 6.29
C GLY A 208 1.03 -1.01 6.01
N ILE A 209 1.27 -1.54 4.81
CA ILE A 209 0.96 -2.93 4.46
C ILE A 209 2.26 -3.67 4.14
N TYR A 210 2.56 -4.72 4.89
CA TYR A 210 3.71 -5.60 4.64
C TYR A 210 3.24 -7.00 4.23
N VAL A 211 3.74 -7.48 3.09
CA VAL A 211 3.40 -8.80 2.54
C VAL A 211 4.65 -9.65 2.43
N THR A 212 4.65 -10.79 3.11
CA THR A 212 5.72 -11.79 2.96
C THR A 212 5.52 -12.60 1.69
N ILE A 213 4.38 -13.30 1.56
CA ILE A 213 4.05 -14.13 0.39
C ILE A 213 2.55 -13.97 0.06
N GLY A 214 2.19 -13.90 -1.23
CA GLY A 214 0.77 -13.88 -1.60
C GLY A 214 0.47 -13.94 -3.08
N ARG A 215 -0.80 -14.15 -3.42
CA ARG A 215 -1.30 -14.04 -4.80
C ARG A 215 -2.70 -13.44 -4.83
N LYS A 216 -3.00 -12.70 -5.90
CA LYS A 216 -4.32 -12.08 -6.12
C LYS A 216 -4.73 -11.14 -4.98
N LEU A 217 -3.76 -10.41 -4.45
CA LEU A 217 -4.02 -9.41 -3.41
C LEU A 217 -4.54 -8.12 -4.06
N THR A 218 -5.45 -7.42 -3.38
CA THR A 218 -6.01 -6.15 -3.87
C THR A 218 -5.89 -5.08 -2.80
N PHE A 219 -4.98 -4.12 -3.01
CA PHE A 219 -4.77 -2.98 -2.12
C PHE A 219 -5.25 -1.72 -2.81
N THR A 220 -6.38 -1.18 -2.35
CA THR A 220 -7.04 -0.05 -3.01
C THR A 220 -7.41 1.07 -2.07
N ARG A 221 -7.29 2.32 -2.53
CA ARG A 221 -7.81 3.52 -1.82
C ARG A 221 -7.33 3.66 -0.38
N ASN A 222 -6.19 3.07 -0.02
CA ASN A 222 -5.60 3.22 1.32
C ASN A 222 -4.76 4.50 1.38
N ARG A 223 -4.69 5.09 2.58
CA ARG A 223 -3.91 6.28 2.88
C ARG A 223 -2.86 5.97 3.93
N PHE A 224 -1.63 6.41 3.69
CA PHE A 224 -0.45 6.05 4.49
C PHE A 224 0.34 7.29 4.91
N THR A 225 0.59 7.45 6.22
CA THR A 225 1.39 8.56 6.78
C THR A 225 2.30 8.11 7.93
N ASN A 226 3.47 8.75 8.06
CA ASN A 226 4.42 8.53 9.16
C ASN A 226 4.94 7.08 9.28
N LEU A 227 5.14 6.41 8.15
CA LEU A 227 5.62 5.04 8.06
C LEU A 227 7.02 4.98 7.43
N ARG A 228 7.70 3.86 7.63
CA ARG A 228 8.87 3.49 6.84
C ARG A 228 8.45 3.25 5.39
N PHE A 229 7.59 2.27 5.14
CA PHE A 229 7.05 2.00 3.81
C PHE A 229 5.52 2.04 3.82
N ALA A 230 4.88 2.70 2.84
CA ALA A 230 3.42 2.66 2.72
C ALA A 230 2.94 1.25 2.31
N VAL A 231 3.54 0.70 1.25
CA VAL A 231 3.32 -0.70 0.82
C VAL A 231 4.66 -1.37 0.61
N HIS A 232 4.84 -2.54 1.21
CA HIS A 232 6.07 -3.33 1.15
C HIS A 232 5.76 -4.78 0.74
N TYR A 233 6.08 -5.12 -0.51
CA TYR A 233 5.95 -6.45 -1.08
C TYR A 233 7.29 -7.18 -1.03
N MET A 234 7.28 -8.44 -0.60
CA MET A 234 8.43 -9.35 -0.74
C MET A 234 8.23 -10.39 -1.83
N TYR A 235 7.20 -11.25 -1.76
CA TYR A 235 6.98 -12.31 -2.76
C TYR A 235 5.49 -12.44 -3.11
N ALA A 236 4.91 -11.43 -3.76
CA ALA A 236 3.49 -11.42 -4.09
C ALA A 236 3.21 -11.19 -5.57
N HIS A 237 2.34 -12.03 -6.15
CA HIS A 237 2.13 -12.07 -7.61
C HIS A 237 0.67 -11.91 -7.99
N ASP A 238 0.42 -11.52 -9.24
CA ASP A 238 -0.95 -11.42 -9.79
C ASP A 238 -1.85 -10.46 -8.98
N SER A 239 -1.26 -9.40 -8.42
CA SER A 239 -1.90 -8.51 -7.44
C SER A 239 -2.12 -7.10 -7.99
N THR A 240 -3.07 -6.39 -7.39
CA THR A 240 -3.42 -5.01 -7.76
C THR A 240 -3.11 -4.05 -6.61
N ILE A 241 -2.37 -2.99 -6.91
CA ILE A 241 -2.12 -1.85 -6.03
C ILE A 241 -2.68 -0.63 -6.76
N ALA A 242 -3.83 -0.11 -6.34
CA ALA A 242 -4.50 0.94 -7.10
C ALA A 242 -5.17 2.06 -6.29
N GLY A 243 -5.00 3.31 -6.72
CA GLY A 243 -5.68 4.45 -6.10
C GLY A 243 -5.24 4.73 -4.66
N ASN A 244 -4.09 4.22 -4.22
CA ASN A 244 -3.57 4.46 -2.87
C ASN A 244 -2.83 5.80 -2.80
N VAL A 245 -2.70 6.34 -1.59
CA VAL A 245 -2.09 7.64 -1.33
C VAL A 245 -1.03 7.50 -0.22
N SER A 246 0.24 7.68 -0.58
CA SER A 246 1.39 7.72 0.32
C SER A 246 1.84 9.15 0.52
N LEU A 247 1.96 9.59 1.78
CA LEU A 247 2.26 10.97 2.13
C LEU A 247 3.37 11.05 3.17
N SER A 248 4.50 11.61 2.77
CA SER A 248 5.63 11.91 3.68
C SER A 248 6.11 10.70 4.51
N ASN A 249 6.08 9.51 3.91
CA ASN A 249 6.70 8.31 4.43
C ASN A 249 8.19 8.27 4.06
N HIS A 250 8.95 7.28 4.54
CA HIS A 250 10.34 7.14 4.10
C HIS A 250 10.40 6.64 2.65
N LEU A 251 9.61 5.62 2.31
CA LEU A 251 9.30 5.22 0.95
C LEU A 251 7.80 5.06 0.75
N GLY A 252 7.32 5.33 -0.46
CA GLY A 252 5.95 5.06 -0.85
C GLY A 252 5.73 3.57 -1.08
N TYR A 253 5.99 3.11 -2.30
CA TYR A 253 5.66 1.75 -2.72
C TYR A 253 6.93 0.96 -3.01
N ALA A 254 7.28 0.01 -2.13
CA ALA A 254 8.41 -0.89 -2.29
C ALA A 254 7.92 -2.25 -2.81
N LEU A 255 8.11 -2.50 -4.12
CA LEU A 255 7.68 -3.73 -4.78
C LEU A 255 8.90 -4.62 -5.07
N MET A 256 9.04 -5.69 -4.29
CA MET A 256 10.19 -6.59 -4.35
C MET A 256 9.78 -7.99 -4.78
N TYR A 257 10.66 -8.70 -5.49
CA TYR A 257 10.59 -10.11 -5.92
C TYR A 257 9.18 -10.59 -6.36
N SER A 258 8.50 -9.75 -7.13
CA SER A 258 7.08 -9.89 -7.46
C SER A 258 6.85 -9.89 -8.96
N GLU A 259 5.70 -10.43 -9.40
CA GLU A 259 5.41 -10.53 -10.84
C GLU A 259 3.94 -10.31 -11.17
N ARG A 260 3.67 -9.77 -12.37
CA ARG A 260 2.30 -9.56 -12.89
C ARG A 260 1.47 -8.68 -11.96
N LEU A 261 2.10 -7.59 -11.49
CA LEU A 261 1.43 -6.58 -10.68
C LEU A 261 0.70 -5.58 -11.58
N LYS A 262 -0.44 -5.09 -11.09
CA LYS A 262 -1.16 -3.94 -11.66
C LYS A 262 -1.03 -2.78 -10.68
N VAL A 263 -0.12 -1.86 -10.96
CA VAL A 263 0.21 -0.70 -10.12
C VAL A 263 -0.34 0.55 -10.80
N ARG A 264 -1.53 1.00 -10.41
CA ARG A 264 -2.22 2.06 -11.16
C ARG A 264 -2.83 3.16 -10.32
N ASP A 265 -2.80 4.38 -10.83
CA ASP A 265 -3.50 5.53 -10.24
C ASP A 265 -3.08 5.80 -8.78
N ASN A 266 -1.89 5.36 -8.36
CA ASN A 266 -1.39 5.60 -7.01
C ASN A 266 -0.69 6.95 -6.94
N VAL A 267 -0.71 7.54 -5.75
CA VAL A 267 -0.10 8.83 -5.44
C VAL A 267 0.97 8.63 -4.37
N SER A 268 2.15 9.19 -4.59
CA SER A 268 3.23 9.34 -3.60
C SER A 268 3.66 10.80 -3.58
N LEU A 269 3.48 11.46 -2.43
CA LEU A 269 3.80 12.89 -2.27
C LEU A 269 4.76 13.09 -1.10
N ASN A 270 5.91 13.68 -1.41
CA ASN A 270 6.96 14.01 -0.45
C ASN A 270 7.49 12.80 0.34
N ASP A 271 7.41 11.59 -0.22
CA ASP A 271 8.11 10.43 0.36
C ASP A 271 9.62 10.61 0.22
N ARG A 272 10.40 10.29 1.25
CA ARG A 272 11.78 10.75 1.38
C ARG A 272 12.72 10.17 0.31
N ALA A 273 12.92 8.85 0.34
CA ALA A 273 13.95 8.19 -0.47
C ALA A 273 13.40 7.79 -1.83
N GLN A 274 12.32 7.03 -1.87
CA GLN A 274 11.76 6.50 -3.10
C GLN A 274 10.24 6.62 -3.08
N GLY A 275 9.66 7.23 -4.12
CA GLY A 275 8.21 7.22 -4.27
C GLY A 275 7.68 5.87 -4.73
N LEU A 276 8.38 5.25 -5.68
CA LEU A 276 8.10 3.90 -6.19
C LEU A 276 9.41 3.14 -6.42
N MET A 277 9.49 1.90 -5.92
CA MET A 277 10.64 1.03 -6.10
C MET A 277 10.24 -0.30 -6.72
N PHE A 278 10.99 -0.72 -7.74
CA PHE A 278 10.98 -2.05 -8.31
C PHE A 278 12.31 -2.73 -8.04
N ASN A 279 12.30 -3.81 -7.27
CA ASN A 279 13.48 -4.63 -7.02
C ASN A 279 13.15 -6.09 -7.34
N TYR A 280 13.62 -6.61 -8.48
CA TYR A 280 13.12 -7.90 -9.00
C TYR A 280 11.60 -7.94 -9.23
N THR A 281 11.00 -6.83 -9.69
CA THR A 281 9.58 -6.80 -10.08
C THR A 281 9.46 -6.96 -11.59
N ASN A 282 8.72 -7.97 -12.06
CA ASN A 282 8.71 -8.35 -13.49
C ASN A 282 7.31 -8.47 -14.08
N ASN A 283 7.22 -8.33 -15.41
CA ASN A 283 5.98 -8.54 -16.18
C ASN A 283 4.78 -7.75 -15.63
N SER A 284 5.00 -6.54 -15.12
CA SER A 284 4.00 -5.74 -14.40
C SER A 284 3.61 -4.48 -15.16
N ASP A 285 2.37 -4.05 -14.95
CA ASP A 285 1.78 -2.86 -15.55
C ASP A 285 1.75 -1.72 -14.52
N VAL A 286 2.45 -0.63 -14.81
CA VAL A 286 2.63 0.53 -13.94
C VAL A 286 2.11 1.76 -14.66
N THR A 287 0.88 2.17 -14.35
CA THR A 287 0.18 3.18 -15.17
C THR A 287 -0.54 4.27 -14.38
N GLY A 288 -0.49 5.52 -14.85
CA GLY A 288 -1.31 6.59 -14.28
C GLY A 288 -0.91 7.02 -12.86
N ASN A 289 0.27 6.60 -12.36
CA ASN A 289 0.72 6.95 -11.02
C ASN A 289 1.32 8.37 -11.00
N LEU A 290 1.14 9.08 -9.89
CA LEU A 290 1.78 10.37 -9.61
C LEU A 290 2.79 10.22 -8.48
N ILE A 291 4.05 10.52 -8.79
CA ILE A 291 5.12 10.63 -7.79
C ILE A 291 5.63 12.06 -7.79
N ARG A 292 5.60 12.72 -6.62
CA ARG A 292 6.05 14.11 -6.46
C ARG A 292 6.94 14.30 -5.24
N GLY A 293 8.13 14.88 -5.44
CA GLY A 293 8.97 15.36 -4.35
C GLY A 293 9.71 14.28 -3.55
N ALA A 294 10.32 13.29 -4.21
CA ALA A 294 11.17 12.27 -3.58
C ALA A 294 12.64 12.39 -4.01
N GLU A 295 13.57 11.77 -3.26
CA GLU A 295 14.98 11.67 -3.70
C GLU A 295 15.07 10.94 -5.05
N LYS A 296 14.38 9.79 -5.16
CA LYS A 296 14.21 9.03 -6.40
C LYS A 296 12.72 8.87 -6.64
N GLY A 297 12.19 9.45 -7.73
CA GLY A 297 10.79 9.29 -8.11
C GLY A 297 10.47 7.81 -8.32
N VAL A 298 11.22 7.15 -9.20
CA VAL A 298 11.22 5.70 -9.36
C VAL A 298 12.63 5.13 -9.24
N PHE A 299 12.79 4.05 -8.47
CA PHE A 299 14.00 3.25 -8.45
C PHE A 299 13.75 1.88 -9.10
N VAL A 300 14.50 1.55 -10.14
CA VAL A 300 14.36 0.30 -10.90
C VAL A 300 15.66 -0.49 -10.81
N TYR A 301 15.59 -1.62 -10.11
CA TYR A 301 16.70 -2.53 -9.88
C TYR A 301 16.33 -3.95 -10.34
N ASN A 302 17.13 -4.51 -11.24
CA ASN A 302 17.01 -5.85 -11.79
C ASN A 302 15.56 -6.29 -12.10
N SER A 303 14.81 -5.40 -12.75
CA SER A 303 13.38 -5.54 -13.01
C SER A 303 13.11 -5.51 -14.51
N HIS A 304 12.34 -6.45 -15.03
CA HIS A 304 12.26 -6.73 -16.46
C HIS A 304 10.83 -6.86 -16.99
N ARG A 305 10.66 -6.54 -18.28
CA ARG A 305 9.40 -6.73 -19.02
C ARG A 305 8.20 -6.01 -18.39
N ASN A 306 8.44 -4.89 -17.73
CA ASN A 306 7.38 -4.05 -17.18
C ASN A 306 6.94 -3.01 -18.21
N ILE A 307 5.68 -2.59 -18.12
CA ILE A 307 5.14 -1.45 -18.85
C ILE A 307 5.01 -0.31 -17.84
N ILE A 308 5.75 0.77 -18.05
CA ILE A 308 5.70 1.99 -17.24
C ILE A 308 5.15 3.09 -18.15
N ALA A 309 3.85 3.36 -18.06
CA ALA A 309 3.18 4.25 -19.00
C ALA A 309 2.17 5.23 -18.40
N GLY A 310 2.13 6.46 -18.92
CA GLY A 310 1.15 7.45 -18.47
C GLY A 310 1.35 7.93 -17.03
N ASN A 311 2.53 7.74 -16.44
CA ASN A 311 2.84 8.18 -15.08
C ASN A 311 3.39 9.62 -15.09
N ARG A 312 3.33 10.30 -13.96
CA ARG A 312 3.91 11.64 -13.77
C ARG A 312 4.93 11.61 -12.64
N PHE A 313 6.18 11.94 -12.96
CA PHE A 313 7.31 12.04 -12.04
C PHE A 313 7.74 13.50 -11.94
N GLU A 314 7.48 14.12 -10.80
CA GLU A 314 7.53 15.58 -10.66
C GLU A 314 8.37 16.04 -9.47
N GLY A 315 9.24 17.03 -9.69
CA GLY A 315 9.98 17.69 -8.62
C GLY A 315 10.82 16.73 -7.76
N CYS A 316 11.25 15.60 -8.31
CA CYS A 316 12.13 14.66 -7.64
C CYS A 316 13.61 15.04 -7.88
N ASP A 317 14.49 14.63 -6.98
CA ASP A 317 15.93 14.81 -7.17
C ASP A 317 16.43 13.99 -8.38
N ILE A 318 15.92 12.77 -8.52
CA ILE A 318 16.07 11.93 -9.71
C ILE A 318 14.68 11.45 -10.12
N GLY A 319 14.25 11.71 -11.36
CA GLY A 319 12.95 11.27 -11.88
C GLY A 319 12.84 9.73 -11.90
N ILE A 320 13.73 9.08 -12.65
CA ILE A 320 13.92 7.61 -12.61
C ILE A 320 15.40 7.28 -12.46
N HIS A 321 15.73 6.44 -11.47
CA HIS A 321 17.03 5.79 -11.34
C HIS A 321 16.91 4.32 -11.78
N PHE A 322 17.60 3.97 -12.85
CA PHE A 322 17.49 2.69 -13.55
C PHE A 322 18.86 2.00 -13.60
N THR A 323 18.96 0.82 -12.98
CA THR A 323 20.24 0.14 -12.76
C THR A 323 20.11 -1.40 -12.78
N ALA A 324 21.26 -2.08 -12.60
CA ALA A 324 21.40 -3.52 -12.42
C ALA A 324 20.81 -4.38 -13.55
N GLY A 325 20.97 -3.96 -14.80
CA GLY A 325 20.57 -4.77 -15.97
C GLY A 325 19.06 -4.92 -16.14
N SER A 326 18.26 -3.99 -15.60
CA SER A 326 16.82 -3.93 -15.85
C SER A 326 16.56 -3.83 -17.35
N GLU A 327 15.88 -4.81 -17.94
CA GLU A 327 15.83 -5.00 -19.40
C GLU A 327 14.41 -5.21 -19.91
N LYS A 328 14.17 -4.84 -21.17
CA LYS A 328 12.89 -5.03 -21.87
C LYS A 328 11.71 -4.35 -21.19
N ASN A 329 11.95 -3.26 -20.45
CA ASN A 329 10.87 -2.43 -19.91
C ASN A 329 10.43 -1.44 -20.98
N ALA A 330 9.12 -1.31 -21.18
CA ALA A 330 8.54 -0.28 -22.05
C ALA A 330 8.26 0.97 -21.21
N ILE A 331 8.92 2.08 -21.52
CA ILE A 331 8.77 3.36 -20.82
C ILE A 331 8.26 4.39 -21.82
N THR A 332 6.95 4.67 -21.81
CA THR A 332 6.28 5.50 -22.82
C THR A 332 5.14 6.30 -22.23
N GLY A 333 4.87 7.49 -22.75
CA GLY A 333 3.74 8.32 -22.35
C GLY A 333 3.83 8.90 -20.94
N ASN A 334 4.98 8.81 -20.28
CA ASN A 334 5.17 9.38 -18.94
C ASN A 334 5.53 10.86 -19.03
N GLY A 335 5.33 11.61 -17.95
CA GLY A 335 5.79 12.98 -17.81
C GLY A 335 6.90 13.09 -16.77
N PHE A 336 8.04 13.62 -17.18
CA PHE A 336 9.17 13.97 -16.33
C PHE A 336 9.24 15.49 -16.16
N LEU A 337 8.75 16.00 -15.02
CA LEU A 337 8.52 17.44 -14.80
C LEU A 337 9.39 17.98 -13.67
N GLY A 338 10.30 18.91 -13.99
CA GLY A 338 11.04 19.69 -12.99
C GLY A 338 11.86 18.83 -12.04
N ASN A 339 12.27 17.62 -12.44
CA ASN A 339 13.21 16.83 -11.66
C ASN A 339 14.61 17.42 -11.81
N ARG A 340 15.44 17.37 -10.76
CA ARG A 340 16.84 17.86 -10.84
C ARG A 340 17.66 17.05 -11.84
N THR A 341 17.44 15.75 -11.90
CA THR A 341 17.96 14.85 -12.92
C THR A 341 16.81 14.00 -13.44
N GLN A 342 16.48 14.10 -14.74
CA GLN A 342 15.33 13.35 -15.27
C GLN A 342 15.56 11.84 -15.20
N VAL A 343 16.74 11.38 -15.64
CA VAL A 343 17.10 9.97 -15.67
C VAL A 343 18.52 9.77 -15.17
N LYS A 344 18.68 8.81 -14.25
CA LYS A 344 19.96 8.20 -13.92
C LYS A 344 19.96 6.77 -14.45
N TYR A 345 20.68 6.52 -15.55
CA TYR A 345 20.78 5.20 -16.17
C TYR A 345 22.22 4.73 -16.18
N VAL A 346 22.46 3.52 -15.68
CA VAL A 346 23.80 2.91 -15.65
C VAL A 346 23.82 1.72 -16.63
N GLY A 347 24.23 1.99 -17.87
CA GLY A 347 24.40 0.98 -18.91
C GLY A 347 25.35 1.45 -20.01
N THR A 348 25.72 0.54 -20.91
CA THR A 348 26.65 0.82 -22.03
C THR A 348 25.98 0.78 -23.40
N ARG A 349 24.68 0.47 -23.44
CA ARG A 349 23.86 0.36 -24.66
C ARG A 349 22.77 1.41 -24.67
N ASP A 350 22.45 1.88 -25.87
CA ASP A 350 21.28 2.73 -26.10
C ASP A 350 20.00 1.93 -25.80
N VAL A 351 19.10 2.54 -25.05
CA VAL A 351 17.79 1.99 -24.72
C VAL A 351 16.73 2.98 -25.17
N GLU A 352 15.85 2.50 -26.06
CA GLU A 352 14.73 3.28 -26.57
C GLU A 352 13.62 3.38 -25.52
N TRP A 353 13.26 4.60 -25.14
CA TRP A 353 12.15 4.94 -24.25
C TRP A 353 11.03 5.60 -25.05
N SER A 354 10.63 4.91 -26.12
CA SER A 354 9.39 5.12 -26.84
C SER A 354 8.86 3.77 -27.31
N LEU A 355 7.57 3.68 -27.54
CA LEU A 355 6.90 2.48 -28.02
C LEU A 355 5.85 2.87 -29.06
N GLU A 356 5.84 2.20 -30.21
CA GLU A 356 4.83 2.39 -31.26
C GLU A 356 4.66 3.87 -31.68
N GLY A 357 5.77 4.60 -31.81
CA GLY A 357 5.76 6.01 -32.23
C GLY A 357 5.35 6.98 -31.12
N ARG A 358 5.32 6.55 -29.86
CA ARG A 358 4.97 7.38 -28.71
C ARG A 358 6.06 7.31 -27.63
N GLY A 359 6.66 8.46 -27.32
CA GLY A 359 7.66 8.64 -26.28
C GLY A 359 7.10 9.25 -25.01
N ASN A 360 7.94 9.95 -24.27
CA ASN A 360 7.63 10.59 -22.98
C ASN A 360 7.72 12.12 -23.10
N TYR A 361 7.11 12.82 -22.15
CA TYR A 361 7.25 14.27 -22.00
C TYR A 361 8.42 14.60 -21.07
N TRP A 362 9.22 15.59 -21.44
CA TRP A 362 10.42 16.02 -20.73
C TRP A 362 10.40 17.54 -20.57
N SER A 363 10.30 18.03 -19.33
CA SER A 363 10.19 19.48 -19.08
C SER A 363 11.44 20.30 -19.44
N ASP A 364 12.58 19.64 -19.61
CA ASP A 364 13.88 20.22 -19.96
C ASP A 364 14.25 20.02 -21.44
N HIS A 365 13.36 19.41 -22.23
CA HIS A 365 13.53 19.33 -23.68
C HIS A 365 12.90 20.54 -24.35
N ALA A 366 13.74 21.51 -24.74
CA ALA A 366 13.31 22.62 -25.59
C ALA A 366 13.19 22.15 -27.05
N ASN A 367 11.96 22.01 -27.54
CA ASN A 367 11.66 21.49 -28.87
C ASN A 367 10.47 22.20 -29.52
N PHE A 368 10.24 21.86 -30.79
CA PHE A 368 9.13 22.33 -31.59
C PHE A 368 8.40 21.15 -32.20
N ASP A 369 7.12 21.37 -32.49
CA ASP A 369 6.23 20.46 -33.21
C ASP A 369 5.68 21.25 -34.40
N LEU A 370 6.37 21.15 -35.55
CA LEU A 370 6.04 21.91 -36.76
C LEU A 370 4.88 21.30 -37.54
N ASN A 371 4.66 19.98 -37.40
CA ASN A 371 3.61 19.26 -38.11
C ASN A 371 2.28 19.21 -37.31
N GLY A 372 2.30 19.58 -36.03
CA GLY A 372 1.15 19.69 -35.14
C GLY A 372 0.60 18.34 -34.65
N ASP A 373 1.42 17.28 -34.64
CA ASP A 373 0.98 15.93 -34.25
C ASP A 373 1.10 15.64 -32.74
N GLY A 374 1.60 16.61 -31.95
CA GLY A 374 1.80 16.50 -30.51
C GLY A 374 3.08 15.78 -30.09
N ILE A 375 3.94 15.44 -31.06
CA ILE A 375 5.26 14.84 -30.88
C ILE A 375 6.31 15.88 -31.30
N ALA A 376 7.42 15.91 -30.59
CA ALA A 376 8.54 16.76 -30.92
C ALA A 376 9.27 16.26 -32.18
N ASP A 377 9.62 17.18 -33.07
CA ASP A 377 10.35 16.85 -34.31
C ASP A 377 11.81 16.38 -34.03
N SER A 378 12.33 16.65 -32.82
CA SER A 378 13.67 16.25 -32.38
C SER A 378 13.64 15.09 -31.38
N ARG A 379 14.61 14.18 -31.50
CA ARG A 379 14.85 13.13 -30.50
C ARG A 379 15.41 13.72 -29.22
N PHE A 380 15.12 13.08 -28.09
CA PHE A 380 15.65 13.47 -26.79
C PHE A 380 16.60 12.43 -26.19
N ARG A 381 17.62 12.89 -25.48
CA ARG A 381 18.52 12.07 -24.66
C ARG A 381 18.58 12.66 -23.25
N PRO A 382 17.92 12.07 -22.25
CA PRO A 382 17.87 12.63 -20.90
C PRO A 382 19.17 12.42 -20.11
N ASN A 383 20.13 11.66 -20.64
CA ASN A 383 21.45 11.49 -20.06
C ASN A 383 22.55 11.42 -21.13
N ASP A 384 23.74 11.92 -20.78
CA ASP A 384 24.92 11.94 -21.64
C ASP A 384 26.18 11.34 -20.99
N LEU A 385 27.29 11.24 -21.74
CA LEU A 385 28.59 10.78 -21.23
C LEU A 385 29.07 11.62 -20.04
N MET A 386 28.77 12.92 -20.04
CA MET A 386 29.23 13.82 -19.00
C MET A 386 28.47 13.56 -17.69
N ASP A 387 27.21 13.15 -17.76
CA ASP A 387 26.48 12.65 -16.59
C ASP A 387 27.14 11.42 -15.96
N HIS A 388 27.69 10.50 -16.77
CA HIS A 388 28.49 9.37 -16.26
C HIS A 388 29.77 9.83 -15.53
N VAL A 389 30.45 10.85 -16.04
CA VAL A 389 31.63 11.45 -15.39
C VAL A 389 31.23 12.13 -14.08
N LEU A 390 30.12 12.88 -14.07
CA LEU A 390 29.60 13.55 -12.87
C LEU A 390 29.16 12.55 -11.80
N TRP A 391 28.58 11.41 -12.18
CA TRP A 391 28.20 10.35 -11.21
C TRP A 391 29.40 9.59 -10.66
N SER A 392 30.44 9.34 -11.48
CA SER A 392 31.66 8.67 -11.03
C SER A 392 32.59 9.60 -10.24
N GLN A 393 32.58 10.90 -10.54
CA GLN A 393 33.34 11.93 -9.84
C GLN A 393 32.42 13.11 -9.43
N PRO A 394 31.74 13.00 -8.28
CA PRO A 394 30.82 14.04 -7.81
C PRO A 394 31.47 15.43 -7.66
N ALA A 395 32.79 15.49 -7.39
CA ALA A 395 33.55 16.74 -7.31
C ALA A 395 33.55 17.54 -8.63
N ALA A 396 33.35 16.87 -9.77
CA ALA A 396 33.27 17.52 -11.09
C ALA A 396 31.98 18.33 -11.27
N ALA A 397 30.98 18.19 -10.40
CA ALA A 397 29.75 18.99 -10.43
C ALA A 397 29.98 20.50 -10.26
N LEU A 398 31.11 20.91 -9.69
CA LEU A 398 31.52 22.32 -9.62
C LEU A 398 31.82 22.91 -11.01
N LEU A 399 32.02 22.07 -12.02
CA LEU A 399 32.38 22.47 -13.39
C LEU A 399 31.20 22.45 -14.36
N THR A 400 29.99 22.07 -13.92
CA THR A 400 28.82 21.91 -14.81
C THR A 400 28.40 23.20 -15.52
N GLY A 401 28.64 24.35 -14.89
CA GLY A 401 28.43 25.68 -15.50
C GLY A 401 29.62 26.18 -16.33
N SER A 402 30.71 25.42 -16.47
CA SER A 402 31.90 25.87 -17.18
C SER A 402 31.70 25.84 -18.70
N PRO A 403 32.30 26.78 -19.46
CA PRO A 403 32.22 26.80 -20.92
C PRO A 403 32.71 25.51 -21.59
N VAL A 404 33.68 24.81 -20.98
CA VAL A 404 34.19 23.52 -21.49
C VAL A 404 33.13 22.43 -21.41
N VAL A 405 32.40 22.34 -20.29
CA VAL A 405 31.31 21.34 -20.16
C VAL A 405 30.17 21.64 -21.14
N GLN A 406 29.80 22.91 -21.30
CA GLN A 406 28.79 23.33 -22.28
C GLN A 406 29.20 23.01 -23.73
N LEU A 407 30.47 23.27 -24.09
CA LEU A 407 31.00 22.96 -25.41
C LEU A 407 31.02 21.46 -25.70
N VAL A 408 31.36 20.63 -24.70
CA VAL A 408 31.31 19.17 -24.83
C VAL A 408 29.87 18.69 -25.05
N ARG A 409 28.90 19.20 -24.28
CA ARG A 409 27.47 18.86 -24.45
C ARG A 409 26.94 19.26 -25.83
N TYR A 410 27.27 20.46 -26.30
CA TYR A 410 26.91 20.93 -27.65
C TYR A 410 27.56 20.09 -28.77
N SER A 411 28.83 19.72 -28.59
CA SER A 411 29.52 18.83 -29.54
C SER A 411 28.85 17.46 -29.60
N GLN A 412 28.44 16.92 -28.46
CA GLN A 412 27.75 15.63 -28.37
C GLN A 412 26.35 15.62 -28.99
N SER A 413 25.59 16.72 -28.85
CA SER A 413 24.29 16.84 -29.54
C SER A 413 24.46 16.91 -31.06
N SER A 414 25.59 17.42 -31.54
CA SER A 414 25.90 17.59 -32.97
C SER A 414 26.57 16.35 -33.61
N PHE A 415 27.23 15.49 -32.83
CA PHE A 415 27.98 14.32 -33.31
C PHE A 415 27.70 13.04 -32.47
N PRO A 416 26.57 12.34 -32.69
CA PRO A 416 26.11 11.26 -31.80
C PRO A 416 26.94 9.95 -31.84
N ALA A 417 27.84 9.77 -32.81
CA ALA A 417 28.44 8.48 -33.15
C ALA A 417 29.54 7.97 -32.18
N THR A 418 29.85 8.70 -31.11
CA THR A 418 30.95 8.39 -30.17
C THR A 418 30.52 8.23 -28.71
N LEU A 419 29.22 8.16 -28.44
CA LEU A 419 28.67 8.09 -27.08
C LEU A 419 28.63 6.64 -26.54
N PRO A 420 29.05 6.37 -25.29
CA PRO A 420 28.62 5.17 -24.59
C PRO A 420 27.11 5.24 -24.37
N GLY A 421 26.44 4.09 -24.46
CA GLY A 421 25.00 4.04 -24.59
C GLY A 421 24.22 4.71 -23.46
N GLY A 422 23.02 5.19 -23.76
CA GLY A 422 22.16 5.91 -22.83
C GLY A 422 20.68 5.73 -23.13
N VAL A 423 19.84 6.58 -22.55
CA VAL A 423 18.42 6.60 -22.90
C VAL A 423 18.22 7.46 -24.15
N VAL A 424 17.42 6.97 -25.08
CA VAL A 424 16.99 7.70 -26.27
C VAL A 424 15.47 7.68 -26.31
N ASP A 425 14.86 8.84 -26.50
CA ASP A 425 13.44 8.95 -26.80
C ASP A 425 13.28 9.51 -28.22
N SER A 426 12.83 8.65 -29.12
CA SER A 426 12.66 8.98 -30.53
C SER A 426 11.36 9.72 -30.86
N PHE A 427 10.38 9.73 -29.94
CA PHE A 427 9.08 10.37 -30.15
C PHE A 427 8.64 11.19 -28.92
N PRO A 428 9.42 12.19 -28.46
CA PRO A 428 9.11 12.93 -27.24
C PRO A 428 7.76 13.64 -27.35
N LEU A 429 6.96 13.62 -26.30
CA LEU A 429 5.64 14.28 -26.27
C LEU A 429 5.78 15.78 -26.03
N MET A 430 4.88 16.57 -26.63
CA MET A 430 4.79 18.01 -26.42
C MET A 430 4.06 18.40 -25.12
N ALA A 431 3.26 17.50 -24.57
CA ALA A 431 2.51 17.74 -23.32
C ALA A 431 2.60 16.54 -22.36
N PRO A 432 2.68 16.80 -21.04
CA PRO A 432 2.69 15.73 -20.05
C PRO A 432 1.31 15.06 -19.94
N PRO A 433 1.24 13.80 -19.48
CA PRO A 433 -0.03 13.19 -19.10
C PRO A 433 -0.68 13.96 -17.94
N ALA A 434 -1.98 14.19 -18.05
CA ALA A 434 -2.78 14.75 -16.96
C ALA A 434 -3.08 13.65 -15.93
N VAL A 435 -2.50 13.76 -14.74
CA VAL A 435 -2.85 12.94 -13.58
C VAL A 435 -3.57 13.84 -12.58
N ALA A 436 -4.87 13.61 -12.37
CA ALA A 436 -5.68 14.42 -11.48
C ALA A 436 -5.27 14.19 -10.02
N LEU A 437 -5.10 15.28 -9.26
CA LEU A 437 -4.87 15.25 -7.83
C LEU A 437 -5.96 16.08 -7.14
N SER A 438 -6.68 15.48 -6.21
CA SER A 438 -7.76 16.17 -5.50
C SER A 438 -7.18 17.19 -4.50
N PRO A 439 -7.77 18.39 -4.34
CA PRO A 439 -7.30 19.42 -3.39
C PRO A 439 -7.15 18.92 -1.94
N GLU A 440 -7.99 17.96 -1.54
CA GLU A 440 -7.93 17.34 -0.22
C GLU A 440 -6.63 16.56 -0.01
N ILE A 441 -6.17 15.82 -1.03
CA ILE A 441 -4.90 15.10 -0.97
C ILE A 441 -3.73 16.08 -0.90
N GLU A 442 -3.78 17.19 -1.66
CA GLU A 442 -2.75 18.23 -1.60
C GLU A 442 -2.65 18.86 -0.21
N THR A 443 -3.79 19.24 0.36
CA THR A 443 -3.86 19.82 1.71
C THR A 443 -3.30 18.85 2.74
N ALA A 444 -3.68 17.58 2.63
CA ALA A 444 -3.24 16.56 3.56
C ALA A 444 -1.76 16.17 3.39
N ALA A 445 -1.21 16.30 2.19
CA ALA A 445 0.23 16.16 1.92
C ALA A 445 1.03 17.30 2.55
N ALA A 446 0.54 18.55 2.43
CA ALA A 446 1.16 19.71 3.06
C ALA A 446 1.18 19.58 4.59
N ALA A 447 0.07 19.13 5.18
CA ALA A 447 -0.03 18.85 6.61
C ALA A 447 0.95 17.75 7.06
N ALA A 448 1.02 16.63 6.32
CA ALA A 448 1.94 15.52 6.63
C ALA A 448 3.41 15.98 6.58
N LYS A 449 3.78 16.75 5.54
CA LYS A 449 5.13 17.31 5.40
C LYS A 449 5.49 18.25 6.55
N ALA A 450 4.58 19.14 6.93
CA ALA A 450 4.78 20.08 8.03
C ALA A 450 4.90 19.35 9.39
N ALA A 451 4.02 18.39 9.65
CA ALA A 451 4.06 17.58 10.87
C ALA A 451 5.39 16.81 10.99
N ARG A 452 5.89 16.26 9.87
CA ARG A 452 7.17 15.55 9.86
C ARG A 452 8.35 16.49 10.11
N ALA A 453 8.38 17.66 9.49
CA ALA A 453 9.42 18.65 9.73
C ALA A 453 9.53 19.04 11.22
N ALA A 454 8.41 19.01 11.95
CA ALA A 454 8.37 19.27 13.39
C ALA A 454 8.85 18.10 14.27
N GLN A 455 8.84 16.85 13.78
CA GLN A 455 9.26 15.66 14.54
C GLN A 455 10.78 15.47 14.62
N GLY A 456 11.58 16.07 13.73
CA GLY A 456 13.03 15.87 13.65
C GLY A 456 13.47 14.58 12.93
N GLN A 457 14.79 14.33 12.85
CA GLN A 457 15.41 13.23 12.09
C GLN A 457 15.48 11.88 12.83
N ASP A 458 14.73 11.68 13.92
CA ASP A 458 14.98 10.55 14.85
C ASP A 458 14.70 9.14 14.30
N ASP A 459 13.99 9.01 13.17
CA ASP A 459 13.75 7.70 12.54
C ASP A 459 14.76 7.35 11.42
N GLU A 460 15.77 8.17 11.16
CA GLU A 460 16.68 8.04 10.01
C GLU A 460 17.73 6.91 10.09
N GLN A 461 17.47 5.80 10.80
CA GLN A 461 18.38 4.66 10.78
C GLN A 461 18.33 3.92 9.42
N LEU A 462 19.23 4.36 8.54
CA LEU A 462 19.88 3.69 7.40
C LEU A 462 19.20 2.39 6.95
N ASP A 463 18.30 2.52 5.98
CA ASP A 463 17.88 1.40 5.14
C ASP A 463 19.08 0.92 4.30
N PRO A 464 19.54 -0.34 4.43
CA PRO A 464 20.63 -0.88 3.61
C PRO A 464 20.38 -0.78 2.10
N LEU A 465 19.14 -0.56 1.64
CA LEU A 465 18.82 -0.32 0.23
C LEU A 465 19.26 1.06 -0.29
N THR A 466 19.67 1.98 0.59
CA THR A 466 20.29 3.26 0.16
C THR A 466 21.72 3.08 -0.40
N ALA A 467 22.35 1.94 -0.17
CA ALA A 467 23.71 1.64 -0.62
C ALA A 467 23.83 1.17 -2.09
N HIS A 468 22.74 1.20 -2.86
CA HIS A 468 22.70 0.74 -4.26
C HIS A 468 22.16 1.79 -5.25
#